data_AF-A0A7X6C7W7-F1
#
_entry.id   AF-A0A7X6C7W7-F1
#
_cell.length_a   1.000
_cell.length_b   1.000
_cell.length_c   1.000
_cell.angle_alpha   90.00
_cell.angle_beta   90.00
_cell.angle_gamma   90.00
#
_symmetry.space_group_name_H-M   'P 1'
#
loop_
_entity.id
_entity.type
_entity.pdbx_description
1 polymer ?
#
loop_
_entity_poly.entity_id
_entity_poly.type
_entity_poly.pdbx_seq_one_letter_code
_entity_poly.pdbx_strand_id
1 'polypeptide(L)'
;MPGEEIKIPVIVYNLSQKATDVQLKISGLNPDWLTQGTEQTLQIDAGDSQQTSFWCQPQENTQTLSQEYTFAIEAKSDTSSRIPREQGILELLPQGNVEFICKNKLQRIPGLRTKGAQKRSKFATYELQFANNSNLPQQVNLHISEQDVQQCGLQIPEPIQLAPGEIKPMYLVAKKRRPWWGLKRRLLFEVSPILTNPYTAEPDPQIRSNPSTQVLELQILPIIPFWLQLLGLLLLLLLLWLLWYLNPQDYHKGPVHSVRLIGNSSLVVSGSSDQTIRLWQVDRSPWQLDIRRLKYEGFIAEKTGKAVRVIRQSPREDYVIASGLESGDIKFWNVLSKTDPRSIYQGTDRVFALTFSKDSRYLFSGHGSGVVRQWNLEFANIKPQSARTGFTIYALSISESEQKQPNTLVAIAGRYNKLALWDWFNRRIYELEYFWQDWQEDKKFSPIVGQHQYIDSLAIADAQNLLASSDNEGHISLWDMDRIRQCIGNTSEIRPKNSDRTKPKTDNFGNITISLDCDDAIIEQWHEGHNNQPVRSVALSQNGCYLASGGDDGRVILWPLENRKRSPQYQNGKIIADFPGIRLNSVDIKALDDNLFIATGDDKNQVRLYRVKGINENDNANCQ
;
A
#
# COMPACT_ATOMS: atom_id res chain seq x y z
N MET A 1 2.47 -63.46 47.48
CA MET A 1 1.79 -62.27 46.90
C MET A 1 0.37 -62.64 46.55
N PRO A 2 -0.59 -61.70 46.50
CA PRO A 2 -1.83 -61.92 45.75
C PRO A 2 -1.54 -62.52 44.36
N GLY A 3 -2.37 -63.44 43.89
CA GLY A 3 -2.19 -64.18 42.64
C GLY A 3 -1.33 -65.44 42.72
N GLU A 4 -0.45 -65.56 43.72
CA GLU A 4 0.36 -66.76 43.92
C GLU A 4 -0.41 -67.86 44.64
N GLU A 5 -0.18 -69.11 44.23
CA GLU A 5 -0.78 -70.26 44.88
C GLU A 5 0.01 -70.64 46.14
N ILE A 6 -0.66 -70.66 47.28
CA ILE A 6 -0.08 -70.90 48.60
C ILE A 6 -0.55 -72.25 49.13
N LYS A 7 0.41 -73.09 49.51
CA LYS A 7 0.16 -74.40 50.11
C LYS A 7 0.09 -74.27 51.64
N ILE A 8 -1.06 -74.63 52.22
CA ILE A 8 -1.26 -74.73 53.67
C ILE A 8 -1.18 -76.22 54.06
N PRO A 9 -0.02 -76.72 54.54
CA PRO A 9 0.11 -78.12 54.91
C PRO A 9 -0.60 -78.43 56.22
N VAL A 10 -1.28 -79.58 56.27
CA VAL A 10 -1.99 -80.06 57.46
C VAL A 10 -1.59 -81.50 57.72
N ILE A 11 -1.19 -81.81 58.95
CA ILE A 11 -0.90 -83.18 59.37
C ILE A 11 -1.90 -83.55 60.45
N VAL A 12 -2.60 -84.67 60.25
CA VAL A 12 -3.60 -85.17 61.17
C VAL A 12 -3.13 -86.51 61.72
N TYR A 13 -3.17 -86.66 63.04
CA TYR A 13 -2.78 -87.87 63.75
C TYR A 13 -4.03 -88.58 64.27
N ASN A 14 -4.25 -89.84 63.90
CA ASN A 14 -5.30 -90.67 64.48
C ASN A 14 -4.75 -91.43 65.70
N LEU A 15 -4.93 -90.88 66.89
CA LEU A 15 -4.50 -91.52 68.14
C LEU A 15 -5.49 -92.60 68.64
N SER A 16 -6.54 -92.91 67.89
CA SER A 16 -7.52 -93.92 68.27
C SER A 16 -7.09 -95.33 67.86
N GLN A 17 -7.69 -96.36 68.45
CA GLN A 17 -7.43 -97.77 68.13
C GLN A 17 -8.23 -98.27 66.91
N LYS A 18 -8.96 -97.39 66.20
CA LYS A 18 -9.76 -97.73 65.01
C LYS A 18 -9.38 -96.84 63.84
N ALA A 19 -9.55 -97.33 62.62
CA ALA A 19 -9.52 -96.46 61.45
C ALA A 19 -10.70 -95.48 61.50
N THR A 20 -10.46 -94.21 61.17
CA THR A 20 -11.45 -93.12 61.30
C THR A 20 -11.50 -92.25 60.07
N ASP A 21 -12.71 -91.88 59.67
CA ASP A 21 -12.92 -90.85 58.66
C ASP A 21 -12.87 -89.48 59.35
N VAL A 22 -11.89 -88.66 58.96
CA VAL A 22 -11.69 -87.31 59.48
C VAL A 22 -12.08 -86.29 58.42
N GLN A 23 -13.06 -85.45 58.74
CA GLN A 23 -13.43 -84.28 57.95
C GLN A 23 -12.65 -83.07 58.45
N LEU A 24 -11.79 -82.52 57.59
CA LEU A 24 -11.10 -81.26 57.82
C LEU A 24 -11.89 -80.11 57.23
N LYS A 25 -12.03 -79.02 58.00
CA LYS A 25 -12.68 -77.80 57.56
C LYS A 25 -11.79 -76.59 57.84
N ILE A 26 -11.48 -75.82 56.79
CA ILE A 26 -10.80 -74.53 56.94
C ILE A 26 -11.84 -73.39 57.00
N SER A 27 -11.66 -72.46 57.94
CA SER A 27 -12.53 -71.31 58.16
C SER A 27 -11.70 -70.04 58.41
N GLY A 28 -12.24 -68.87 58.09
CA GLY A 28 -11.58 -67.57 58.30
C GLY A 28 -10.89 -66.97 57.06
N LEU A 29 -10.67 -67.75 56.00
CA LEU A 29 -10.27 -67.25 54.68
C LEU A 29 -11.50 -67.05 53.79
N ASN A 30 -11.37 -66.19 52.77
CA ASN A 30 -12.40 -66.05 51.74
C ASN A 30 -12.53 -67.40 50.99
N PRO A 31 -13.73 -68.02 50.93
CA PRO A 31 -13.94 -69.28 50.22
C PRO A 31 -13.49 -69.25 48.76
N ASP A 32 -13.59 -68.09 48.09
CA ASP A 32 -13.19 -67.92 46.69
C ASP A 32 -11.68 -68.07 46.47
N TRP A 33 -10.87 -67.99 47.53
CA TRP A 33 -9.43 -68.20 47.44
C TRP A 33 -9.05 -69.68 47.48
N LEU A 34 -9.92 -70.57 47.96
CA LEU A 34 -9.59 -71.99 48.16
C LEU A 34 -9.92 -72.80 46.90
N THR A 35 -8.88 -73.17 46.14
CA THR A 35 -9.04 -73.80 44.82
C THR A 35 -9.64 -75.21 44.88
N GLN A 36 -9.49 -75.89 46.03
CA GLN A 36 -9.97 -77.26 46.25
C GLN A 36 -11.20 -77.33 47.18
N GLY A 37 -11.80 -76.19 47.51
CA GLY A 37 -12.91 -76.10 48.47
C GLY A 37 -12.46 -75.96 49.93
N THR A 38 -13.43 -75.79 50.83
CA THR A 38 -13.22 -75.52 52.26
C THR A 38 -13.19 -76.78 53.14
N GLU A 39 -13.55 -77.94 52.58
CA GLU A 39 -13.66 -79.21 53.31
C GLU A 39 -12.92 -80.33 52.57
N GLN A 40 -12.21 -81.19 53.32
CA GLN A 40 -11.53 -82.38 52.80
C GLN A 40 -11.79 -83.55 53.74
N THR A 41 -12.06 -84.74 53.20
CA THR A 41 -12.24 -85.96 53.99
C THR A 41 -11.05 -86.87 53.79
N LEU A 42 -10.50 -87.38 54.89
CA LEU A 42 -9.35 -88.28 54.94
C LEU A 42 -9.73 -89.52 55.74
N GLN A 43 -9.25 -90.68 55.31
CA GLN A 43 -9.39 -91.92 56.06
C GLN A 43 -8.02 -92.28 56.64
N ILE A 44 -7.91 -92.35 57.97
CA ILE A 44 -6.63 -92.54 58.67
C ILE A 44 -6.72 -93.81 59.52
N ASP A 45 -5.78 -94.73 59.31
CA ASP A 45 -5.69 -95.97 60.07
C ASP A 45 -5.36 -95.74 61.56
N ALA A 46 -5.64 -96.73 62.40
CA ALA A 46 -5.44 -96.66 63.84
C ALA A 46 -3.97 -96.42 64.21
N GLY A 47 -3.68 -95.34 64.94
CA GLY A 47 -2.32 -94.99 65.37
C GLY A 47 -1.43 -94.37 64.30
N ASP A 48 -1.94 -94.14 63.08
CA ASP A 48 -1.18 -93.56 61.96
C ASP A 48 -1.45 -92.05 61.78
N SER A 49 -0.72 -91.40 60.88
CA SER A 49 -0.88 -89.99 60.52
C SER A 49 -0.95 -89.79 59.02
N GLN A 50 -1.76 -88.83 58.57
CA GLN A 50 -1.84 -88.47 57.17
C GLN A 50 -1.60 -86.98 56.97
N GLN A 51 -0.80 -86.65 55.96
CA GLN A 51 -0.54 -85.28 55.55
C GLN A 51 -1.41 -84.92 54.33
N THR A 52 -2.14 -83.82 54.44
CA THR A 52 -2.87 -83.20 53.33
C THR A 52 -2.46 -81.73 53.20
N SER A 53 -3.03 -81.00 52.23
CA SER A 53 -2.83 -79.57 52.10
C SER A 53 -4.07 -78.88 51.53
N PHE A 54 -4.37 -77.69 52.04
CA PHE A 54 -5.28 -76.75 51.40
C PHE A 54 -4.49 -75.82 50.49
N TRP A 55 -4.97 -75.61 49.27
CA TRP A 55 -4.39 -74.66 48.33
C TRP A 55 -5.23 -73.38 48.31
N CYS A 56 -4.56 -72.24 48.52
CA CYS A 56 -5.15 -70.92 48.62
C CYS A 56 -4.50 -69.99 47.59
N GLN A 57 -5.30 -69.36 46.73
CA GLN A 57 -4.85 -68.38 45.74
C GLN A 57 -5.70 -67.10 45.89
N PRO A 58 -5.25 -66.12 46.69
CA PRO A 58 -5.87 -64.81 46.78
C PRO A 58 -5.89 -64.11 45.41
N GLN A 59 -6.98 -63.43 45.06
CA GLN A 59 -7.09 -62.78 43.75
C GLN A 59 -6.23 -61.51 43.65
N GLU A 60 -5.65 -61.24 42.47
CA GLU A 60 -4.93 -59.99 42.19
C GLU A 60 -5.91 -58.83 41.93
N ASN A 61 -6.50 -58.27 42.99
CA ASN A 61 -7.38 -57.11 42.89
C ASN A 61 -7.25 -56.18 44.10
N THR A 62 -7.77 -54.96 43.98
CA THR A 62 -7.75 -53.95 45.05
C THR A 62 -8.65 -54.31 46.24
N GLN A 63 -9.49 -55.34 46.11
CA GLN A 63 -10.38 -55.84 47.17
C GLN A 63 -9.68 -56.83 48.11
N THR A 64 -8.58 -57.44 47.66
CA THR A 64 -7.76 -58.39 48.41
C THR A 64 -6.70 -57.64 49.22
N LEU A 65 -7.13 -57.03 50.33
CA LEU A 65 -6.33 -56.11 51.14
C LEU A 65 -5.02 -56.73 51.66
N SER A 66 -3.96 -55.94 51.69
CA SER A 66 -2.72 -56.30 52.37
C SER A 66 -2.92 -56.18 53.88
N GLN A 67 -3.09 -57.32 54.53
CA GLN A 67 -3.21 -57.47 55.99
C GLN A 67 -2.98 -58.94 56.37
N GLU A 68 -2.92 -59.18 57.67
CA GLU A 68 -2.89 -60.54 58.22
C GLU A 68 -4.30 -61.14 58.27
N TYR A 69 -4.49 -62.29 57.62
CA TYR A 69 -5.74 -63.06 57.66
C TYR A 69 -5.58 -64.26 58.58
N THR A 70 -6.30 -64.27 59.70
CA THR A 70 -6.31 -65.40 60.62
C THR A 70 -7.29 -66.47 60.12
N PHE A 71 -6.84 -67.72 60.05
CA PHE A 71 -7.68 -68.85 59.68
C PHE A 71 -7.56 -69.98 60.70
N ALA A 72 -8.54 -70.87 60.72
CA ALA A 72 -8.54 -72.03 61.59
C ALA A 72 -8.93 -73.29 60.83
N ILE A 73 -8.27 -74.40 61.16
CA ILE A 73 -8.55 -75.72 60.62
C ILE A 73 -9.10 -76.58 61.75
N GLU A 74 -10.28 -77.14 61.53
CA GLU A 74 -10.98 -78.02 62.47
C GLU A 74 -11.00 -79.43 61.91
N ALA A 75 -10.68 -80.43 62.73
CA ALA A 75 -10.74 -81.84 62.34
C ALA A 75 -11.85 -82.56 63.10
N LYS A 76 -12.87 -83.03 62.39
CA LYS A 76 -14.02 -83.74 62.95
C LYS A 76 -13.91 -85.23 62.60
N SER A 77 -13.86 -86.08 63.63
CA SER A 77 -13.89 -87.53 63.48
C SER A 77 -15.25 -88.09 63.90
N ASP A 78 -15.62 -89.22 63.32
CA ASP A 78 -16.74 -90.07 63.72
C ASP A 78 -16.59 -90.77 65.08
N THR A 79 -15.35 -90.98 65.55
CA THR A 79 -15.07 -91.71 66.80
C THR A 79 -14.81 -90.83 68.03
N SER A 80 -14.63 -89.52 67.83
CA SER A 80 -14.33 -88.57 68.90
C SER A 80 -15.33 -87.42 68.94
N SER A 81 -15.81 -87.09 70.14
CA SER A 81 -16.62 -85.88 70.37
C SER A 81 -15.78 -84.60 70.47
N ARG A 82 -14.44 -84.70 70.54
CA ARG A 82 -13.53 -83.55 70.54
C ARG A 82 -13.17 -83.17 69.11
N ILE A 83 -13.28 -81.88 68.79
CA ILE A 83 -12.89 -81.29 67.51
C ILE A 83 -11.60 -80.49 67.76
N PRO A 84 -10.41 -81.07 67.53
CA PRO A 84 -9.17 -80.30 67.58
C PRO A 84 -9.21 -79.17 66.54
N ARG A 85 -8.70 -78.01 66.93
CA ARG A 85 -8.65 -76.79 66.12
C ARG A 85 -7.27 -76.18 66.21
N GLU A 86 -6.67 -75.92 65.07
CA GLU A 86 -5.41 -75.18 64.94
C GLU A 86 -5.63 -73.85 64.22
N GLN A 87 -4.87 -72.83 64.58
CA GLN A 87 -4.94 -71.50 63.99
C GLN A 87 -3.66 -71.17 63.21
N GLY A 88 -3.83 -70.51 62.07
CA GLY A 88 -2.74 -70.01 61.24
C GLY A 88 -2.98 -68.55 60.83
N ILE A 89 -1.91 -67.88 60.40
CA ILE A 89 -1.96 -66.52 59.88
C ILE A 89 -1.46 -66.56 58.43
N LEU A 90 -2.25 -65.99 57.53
CA LEU A 90 -1.89 -65.75 56.14
C LEU A 90 -1.60 -64.26 55.98
N GLU A 91 -0.33 -63.89 55.86
CA GLU A 91 0.09 -62.52 55.59
C GLU A 91 0.04 -62.24 54.09
N LEU A 92 -0.77 -61.25 53.68
CA LEU A 92 -0.76 -60.77 52.30
C LEU A 92 0.10 -59.53 52.16
N LEU A 93 1.15 -59.65 51.35
CA LEU A 93 2.07 -58.57 51.07
C LEU A 93 1.42 -57.46 50.21
N PRO A 94 1.88 -56.20 50.36
CA PRO A 94 1.44 -55.09 49.54
C PRO A 94 1.79 -55.29 48.06
N GLN A 95 0.82 -55.08 47.17
CA GLN A 95 1.02 -55.20 45.73
C GLN A 95 0.19 -54.15 44.98
N GLY A 96 0.77 -53.60 43.92
CA GLY A 96 0.13 -52.64 43.02
C GLY A 96 0.83 -51.29 42.97
N ASN A 97 0.16 -50.29 42.41
CA ASN A 97 0.72 -48.95 42.23
C ASN A 97 -0.32 -47.85 42.48
N VAL A 98 0.17 -46.62 42.63
CA VAL A 98 -0.69 -45.42 42.60
C VAL A 98 -0.47 -44.72 41.27
N GLU A 99 -1.51 -44.67 40.44
CA GLU A 99 -1.45 -43.97 39.17
C GLU A 99 -1.57 -42.46 39.40
N PHE A 100 -0.66 -41.69 38.81
CA PHE A 100 -0.56 -40.23 38.95
C PHE A 100 -0.71 -39.56 37.59
N ILE A 101 -1.77 -38.77 37.37
CA ILE A 101 -2.06 -38.14 36.07
C ILE A 101 -2.39 -36.65 36.22
N CYS A 102 -1.64 -35.79 35.54
CA CYS A 102 -2.08 -34.41 35.27
C CYS A 102 -2.63 -34.30 33.84
N LYS A 103 -3.94 -34.05 33.71
CA LYS A 103 -4.61 -33.93 32.38
C LYS A 103 -4.09 -32.76 31.56
N ASN A 104 -3.84 -31.62 32.20
CA ASN A 104 -3.33 -30.42 31.52
C ASN A 104 -1.97 -30.01 32.08
N LYS A 105 -0.91 -30.53 31.46
CA LYS A 105 0.48 -30.25 31.84
C LYS A 105 0.91 -28.81 31.56
N LEU A 106 0.17 -28.10 30.70
CA LEU A 106 0.46 -26.71 30.33
C LEU A 106 -0.58 -25.75 30.89
N GLN A 107 -0.15 -24.86 31.79
CA GLN A 107 -0.99 -23.77 32.27
C GLN A 107 -0.40 -22.40 31.94
N ARG A 108 -1.26 -21.38 31.91
CA ARG A 108 -0.84 -20.01 31.61
C ARG A 108 -1.47 -18.99 32.55
N ILE A 109 -0.73 -17.91 32.82
CA ILE A 109 -1.19 -16.74 33.59
C ILE A 109 -1.27 -15.55 32.63
N PRO A 110 -2.47 -15.03 32.30
CA PRO A 110 -3.79 -15.45 32.81
C PRO A 110 -4.33 -16.69 32.09
N GLY A 111 -5.20 -17.46 32.78
CA GLY A 111 -5.85 -18.66 32.23
C GLY A 111 -6.66 -18.39 30.95
N LEU A 112 -6.92 -19.44 30.15
CA LEU A 112 -7.86 -19.37 29.01
C LEU A 112 -9.22 -18.84 29.53
N ARG A 113 -9.81 -17.88 28.81
CA ARG A 113 -11.12 -17.32 29.14
C ARG A 113 -12.18 -18.40 28.90
N THR A 114 -12.73 -19.00 29.96
CA THR A 114 -13.96 -19.79 29.87
C THR A 114 -15.12 -18.82 29.64
N LYS A 115 -16.08 -19.21 28.77
CA LYS A 115 -17.19 -18.34 28.35
C LYS A 115 -18.01 -17.92 29.58
N GLY A 116 -18.20 -16.61 29.76
CA GLY A 116 -19.01 -16.03 30.85
C GLY A 116 -18.17 -15.39 31.96
N ALA A 117 -17.83 -14.12 31.78
CA ALA A 117 -17.44 -13.15 32.81
C ALA A 117 -16.80 -13.65 34.12
N GLN A 118 -15.51 -13.99 34.12
CA GLN A 118 -14.69 -13.86 35.33
C GLN A 118 -13.34 -13.19 35.01
N LYS A 119 -12.90 -12.33 35.93
CA LYS A 119 -11.65 -11.54 35.91
C LYS A 119 -10.48 -12.43 35.49
N ARG A 120 -9.55 -11.92 34.67
CA ARG A 120 -8.28 -12.59 34.32
C ARG A 120 -7.67 -13.22 35.57
N SER A 121 -7.66 -14.54 35.66
CA SER A 121 -7.14 -15.24 36.84
C SER A 121 -5.68 -14.84 37.03
N LYS A 122 -5.32 -14.42 38.24
CA LYS A 122 -3.93 -14.11 38.61
C LYS A 122 -3.11 -15.37 38.94
N PHE A 123 -3.75 -16.53 38.84
CA PHE A 123 -3.22 -17.83 39.21
C PHE A 123 -3.56 -18.86 38.14
N ALA A 124 -2.77 -19.93 38.11
CA ALA A 124 -2.98 -21.12 37.33
C ALA A 124 -3.20 -22.30 38.27
N THR A 125 -4.09 -23.23 37.90
CA THR A 125 -4.40 -24.40 38.72
C THR A 125 -4.13 -25.66 37.90
N TYR A 126 -3.36 -26.58 38.46
CA TYR A 126 -3.14 -27.91 37.91
C TYR A 126 -4.01 -28.90 38.68
N GLU A 127 -4.82 -29.68 37.95
CA GLU A 127 -5.59 -30.78 38.50
C GLU A 127 -4.75 -32.06 38.37
N LEU A 128 -4.33 -32.59 39.50
CA LEU A 128 -3.56 -33.82 39.64
C LEU A 128 -4.51 -34.92 40.10
N GLN A 129 -4.69 -35.96 39.29
CA GLN A 129 -5.56 -37.09 39.62
C GLN A 129 -4.70 -38.25 40.12
N PHE A 130 -5.10 -38.83 41.26
CA PHE A 130 -4.46 -39.99 41.86
C PHE A 130 -5.44 -41.14 41.95
N ALA A 131 -5.06 -42.31 41.43
CA ALA A 131 -5.84 -43.54 41.52
C ALA A 131 -5.04 -44.62 42.23
N ASN A 132 -5.56 -45.16 43.33
CA ASN A 132 -4.88 -46.20 44.09
C ASN A 132 -5.25 -47.59 43.53
N ASN A 133 -4.39 -48.16 42.68
CA ASN A 133 -4.54 -49.50 42.12
C ASN A 133 -3.76 -50.54 42.94
N SER A 134 -3.45 -50.24 44.21
CA SER A 134 -2.84 -51.19 45.14
C SER A 134 -3.85 -51.74 46.13
N ASN A 135 -3.49 -52.85 46.78
CA ASN A 135 -4.27 -53.47 47.84
C ASN A 135 -3.99 -52.89 49.25
N LEU A 136 -3.27 -51.76 49.34
CA LEU A 136 -2.97 -51.08 50.59
C LEU A 136 -3.47 -49.62 50.52
N PRO A 137 -4.10 -49.07 51.57
CA PRO A 137 -4.44 -47.65 51.59
C PRO A 137 -3.17 -46.79 51.58
N GLN A 138 -3.20 -45.68 50.87
CA GLN A 138 -2.05 -44.80 50.67
C GLN A 138 -2.40 -43.35 51.02
N GLN A 139 -1.50 -42.69 51.73
CA GLN A 139 -1.51 -41.24 51.91
C GLN A 139 -0.58 -40.62 50.87
N VAL A 140 -1.11 -39.69 50.09
CA VAL A 140 -0.38 -39.02 49.00
C VAL A 140 -0.05 -37.60 49.43
N ASN A 141 1.25 -37.31 49.45
CA ASN A 141 1.80 -35.96 49.58
C ASN A 141 2.53 -35.57 48.29
N LEU A 142 2.74 -34.28 48.05
CA LEU A 142 3.50 -33.80 46.90
C LEU A 142 4.90 -33.35 47.32
N HIS A 143 5.90 -33.84 46.61
CA HIS A 143 7.24 -33.29 46.64
C HIS A 143 7.48 -32.42 45.41
N ILE A 144 7.95 -31.19 45.66
CA ILE A 144 8.38 -30.21 44.67
C ILE A 144 9.64 -29.54 45.22
N SER A 145 10.64 -29.28 44.36
CA SER A 145 11.89 -28.60 44.76
C SER A 145 11.60 -27.19 45.32
N GLU A 146 12.31 -26.78 46.38
CA GLU A 146 12.16 -25.44 46.96
C GLU A 146 12.43 -24.32 45.93
N GLN A 147 13.36 -24.55 45.01
CA GLN A 147 13.67 -23.62 43.92
C GLN A 147 12.46 -23.42 43.01
N ASP A 148 11.78 -24.51 42.64
CA ASP A 148 10.58 -24.48 41.79
C ASP A 148 9.39 -23.82 42.49
N VAL A 149 9.22 -24.07 43.79
CA VAL A 149 8.18 -23.44 44.61
C VAL A 149 8.33 -21.91 44.60
N GLN A 150 9.55 -21.40 44.78
CA GLN A 150 9.83 -19.95 44.74
C GLN A 150 9.73 -19.38 43.31
N GLN A 151 10.27 -20.09 42.33
CA GLN A 151 10.30 -19.66 40.93
C GLN A 151 8.89 -19.56 40.34
N CYS A 152 8.03 -20.54 40.60
CA CYS A 152 6.66 -20.60 40.08
C CYS A 152 5.60 -20.03 41.03
N GLY A 153 5.93 -19.79 42.30
CA GLY A 153 4.99 -19.31 43.33
C GLY A 153 3.91 -20.34 43.64
N LEU A 154 4.33 -21.60 43.82
CA LEU A 154 3.43 -22.75 44.01
C LEU A 154 2.90 -22.80 45.45
N GLN A 155 1.63 -23.17 45.60
CA GLN A 155 0.99 -23.46 46.88
C GLN A 155 0.72 -24.95 46.95
N ILE A 156 1.45 -25.66 47.79
CA ILE A 156 1.33 -27.11 47.97
C ILE A 156 0.03 -27.39 48.76
N PRO A 157 -0.87 -28.24 48.25
CA PRO A 157 -2.11 -28.63 48.93
C PRO A 157 -1.85 -29.59 50.09
N GLU A 158 -2.85 -29.77 50.96
CA GLU A 158 -2.79 -30.72 52.05
C GLU A 158 -2.77 -32.19 51.54
N PRO A 159 -2.11 -33.12 52.27
CA PRO A 159 -2.07 -34.54 51.89
C PRO A 159 -3.47 -35.16 51.83
N ILE A 160 -3.69 -36.07 50.88
CA ILE A 160 -4.96 -36.81 50.74
C ILE A 160 -4.77 -38.28 51.11
N GLN A 161 -5.82 -38.91 51.64
CA GLN A 161 -5.86 -40.35 51.85
C GLN A 161 -6.66 -41.03 50.73
N LEU A 162 -6.12 -42.12 50.18
CA LEU A 162 -6.70 -42.93 49.11
C LEU A 162 -6.90 -44.36 49.59
N ALA A 163 -8.16 -44.79 49.66
CA ALA A 163 -8.47 -46.20 49.86
C ALA A 163 -8.10 -47.04 48.62
N PRO A 164 -7.86 -48.37 48.76
CA PRO A 164 -7.68 -49.27 47.63
C PRO A 164 -8.83 -49.14 46.62
N GLY A 165 -8.51 -48.91 45.34
CA GLY A 165 -9.46 -48.69 44.25
C GLY A 165 -10.04 -47.28 44.14
N GLU A 166 -9.68 -46.34 45.03
CA GLU A 166 -10.23 -44.98 45.04
C GLU A 166 -9.48 -44.02 44.10
N ILE A 167 -10.21 -43.07 43.50
CA ILE A 167 -9.66 -41.99 42.67
C ILE A 167 -10.01 -40.64 43.30
N LYS A 168 -9.01 -39.81 43.66
CA LYS A 168 -9.21 -38.45 44.14
C LYS A 168 -8.35 -37.41 43.40
N PRO A 169 -8.89 -36.22 43.12
CA PRO A 169 -8.12 -35.10 42.58
C PRO A 169 -7.45 -34.27 43.68
N MET A 170 -6.33 -33.66 43.34
CA MET A 170 -5.57 -32.71 44.14
C MET A 170 -5.23 -31.48 43.29
N TYR A 171 -5.35 -30.29 43.84
CA TYR A 171 -5.21 -29.03 43.09
C TYR A 171 -3.93 -28.29 43.48
N LEU A 172 -2.98 -28.17 42.56
CA LEU A 172 -1.76 -27.39 42.73
C LEU A 172 -1.93 -25.99 42.13
N VAL A 173 -1.77 -24.94 42.93
CA VAL A 173 -2.02 -23.55 42.52
C VAL A 173 -0.72 -22.77 42.36
N ALA A 174 -0.49 -22.16 41.19
CA ALA A 174 0.66 -21.30 40.91
C ALA A 174 0.26 -19.82 40.88
N LYS A 175 0.92 -18.97 41.68
CA LYS A 175 0.70 -17.53 41.80
C LYS A 175 1.98 -16.74 41.49
N LYS A 176 2.05 -16.13 40.30
CA LYS A 176 3.20 -15.29 39.89
C LYS A 176 2.77 -13.93 39.33
N ARG A 177 3.53 -12.88 39.65
CA ARG A 177 3.34 -11.54 39.10
C ARG A 177 3.69 -11.53 37.61
N ARG A 178 2.85 -10.88 36.81
CA ARG A 178 3.06 -10.74 35.36
C ARG A 178 3.97 -9.54 35.09
N PRO A 179 4.96 -9.70 34.19
CA PRO A 179 5.82 -8.58 33.80
C PRO A 179 5.05 -7.57 32.94
N TRP A 180 5.37 -6.29 33.11
CA TRP A 180 4.89 -5.17 32.28
C TRP A 180 5.58 -5.04 30.91
N TRP A 181 6.71 -5.71 30.71
CA TRP A 181 7.51 -5.64 29.50
C TRP A 181 8.23 -6.97 29.24
N GLY A 182 8.44 -7.30 27.96
CA GLY A 182 9.21 -8.47 27.53
C GLY A 182 8.39 -9.59 26.88
N LEU A 183 9.09 -10.64 26.45
CA LEU A 183 8.52 -11.81 25.79
C LEU A 183 7.85 -12.77 26.80
N LYS A 184 7.03 -13.68 26.28
CA LYS A 184 6.43 -14.80 27.03
C LYS A 184 7.50 -15.57 27.79
N ARG A 185 7.36 -15.69 29.12
CA ARG A 185 8.24 -16.53 29.97
C ARG A 185 7.65 -17.93 30.11
N ARG A 186 8.51 -18.95 30.03
CA ARG A 186 8.17 -20.37 30.26
C ARG A 186 8.94 -20.85 31.47
N LEU A 187 8.25 -21.46 32.43
CA LEU A 187 8.83 -22.05 33.63
C LEU A 187 8.45 -23.53 33.65
N LEU A 188 9.43 -24.40 33.79
CA LEU A 188 9.24 -25.85 33.91
C LEU A 188 9.54 -26.24 35.35
N PHE A 189 8.76 -27.16 35.92
CA PHE A 189 9.00 -27.70 37.26
C PHE A 189 8.53 -29.15 37.35
N GLU A 190 9.12 -29.90 38.27
CA GLU A 190 8.83 -31.32 38.45
C GLU A 190 7.96 -31.56 39.68
N VAL A 191 7.01 -32.49 39.55
CA VAL A 191 6.11 -32.90 40.63
C VAL A 191 6.21 -34.41 40.80
N SER A 192 6.51 -34.86 42.02
CA SER A 192 6.52 -36.28 42.39
C SER A 192 5.61 -36.52 43.60
N PRO A 193 4.73 -37.53 43.58
CA PRO A 193 4.02 -37.95 44.77
C PRO A 193 4.94 -38.72 45.72
N ILE A 194 4.83 -38.40 47.01
CA ILE A 194 5.34 -39.24 48.10
C ILE A 194 4.18 -40.07 48.60
N LEU A 195 4.36 -41.39 48.60
CA LEU A 195 3.38 -42.37 49.07
C LEU A 195 3.82 -42.86 50.45
N THR A 196 2.93 -42.78 51.44
CA THR A 196 3.14 -43.29 52.80
C THR A 196 1.93 -44.08 53.26
N ASN A 197 2.14 -45.09 54.09
CA ASN A 197 1.04 -45.80 54.72
C ASN A 197 0.31 -44.85 55.71
N PRO A 198 -1.02 -44.69 55.63
CA PRO A 198 -1.76 -43.74 56.46
C PRO A 198 -1.77 -44.09 57.96
N TYR A 199 -1.44 -45.33 58.34
CA TYR A 199 -1.44 -45.78 59.73
C TYR A 199 -0.05 -45.71 60.38
N THR A 200 1.01 -46.00 59.62
CA THR A 200 2.40 -45.99 60.13
C THR A 200 3.16 -44.72 59.75
N ALA A 201 2.66 -43.94 58.79
CA ALA A 201 3.33 -42.78 58.19
C ALA A 201 4.69 -43.10 57.52
N GLU A 202 5.00 -44.38 57.31
CA GLU A 202 6.23 -44.82 56.67
C GLU A 202 5.99 -45.14 55.18
N PRO A 203 6.99 -44.91 54.31
CA PRO A 203 6.90 -45.27 52.89
C PRO A 203 7.02 -46.78 52.70
N ASP A 204 6.19 -47.33 51.80
CA ASP A 204 6.26 -48.75 51.45
C ASP A 204 7.10 -48.94 50.16
N PRO A 205 8.19 -49.72 50.20
CA PRO A 205 9.05 -49.92 49.03
C PRO A 205 8.39 -50.70 47.88
N GLN A 206 7.32 -51.46 48.17
CA GLN A 206 6.63 -52.30 47.19
C GLN A 206 5.59 -51.53 46.37
N ILE A 207 5.03 -50.45 46.93
CA ILE A 207 4.04 -49.60 46.24
C ILE A 207 4.71 -48.35 45.70
N ARG A 208 4.72 -48.23 44.37
CA ARG A 208 5.32 -47.08 43.68
C ARG A 208 4.27 -46.30 42.92
N SER A 209 4.50 -45.01 42.73
CA SER A 209 3.69 -44.20 41.83
C SER A 209 4.08 -44.47 40.38
N ASN A 210 3.09 -44.53 39.49
CA ASN A 210 3.30 -44.66 38.05
C ASN A 210 2.61 -43.50 37.30
N PRO A 211 3.34 -42.61 36.60
CA PRO A 211 4.79 -42.43 36.63
C PRO A 211 5.30 -41.89 37.98
N SER A 212 6.60 -42.00 38.25
CA SER A 212 7.26 -41.50 39.48
C SER A 212 7.30 -39.97 39.57
N THR A 213 7.38 -39.29 38.43
CA THR A 213 7.48 -37.83 38.31
C THR A 213 6.71 -37.35 37.10
N GLN A 214 6.19 -36.12 37.15
CA GLN A 214 5.68 -35.42 35.98
C GLN A 214 6.24 -33.99 35.90
N VAL A 215 6.68 -33.61 34.70
CA VAL A 215 7.12 -32.24 34.39
C VAL A 215 5.93 -31.41 33.93
N LEU A 216 5.72 -30.25 34.56
CA LEU A 216 4.64 -29.30 34.28
C LEU A 216 5.21 -27.98 33.76
N GLU A 217 4.49 -27.31 32.84
CA GLU A 217 4.89 -26.02 32.27
C GLU A 217 3.92 -24.90 32.70
N LEU A 218 4.48 -23.78 33.16
CA LEU A 218 3.79 -22.53 33.47
C LEU A 218 4.22 -21.41 32.53
N GLN A 219 3.26 -20.85 31.77
CA GLN A 219 3.49 -19.74 30.84
C GLN A 219 2.99 -18.41 31.39
N ILE A 220 3.87 -17.41 31.47
CA ILE A 220 3.51 -16.08 31.98
C ILE A 220 3.49 -15.08 30.82
N LEU A 221 2.31 -14.54 30.51
CA LEU A 221 2.13 -13.54 29.45
C LEU A 221 2.29 -12.12 30.01
N PRO A 222 3.00 -11.22 29.30
CA PRO A 222 3.19 -9.84 29.74
C PRO A 222 1.89 -9.05 29.75
N ILE A 223 1.84 -7.96 30.50
CA ILE A 223 0.77 -6.96 30.48
C ILE A 223 1.25 -5.80 29.62
N ILE A 224 0.53 -5.48 28.54
CA ILE A 224 0.70 -4.18 27.88
C ILE A 224 -0.20 -3.18 28.61
N PRO A 225 0.35 -2.14 29.27
CA PRO A 225 -0.46 -1.14 29.95
C PRO A 225 -1.34 -0.37 28.98
N PHE A 226 -2.56 -0.02 29.40
CA PHE A 226 -3.50 0.75 28.57
C PHE A 226 -2.93 2.10 28.13
N TRP A 227 -2.15 2.78 28.98
CA TRP A 227 -1.51 4.05 28.64
C TRP A 227 -0.48 3.91 27.50
N LEU A 228 0.23 2.78 27.43
CA LEU A 228 1.20 2.51 26.35
C LEU A 228 0.48 2.26 25.01
N GLN A 229 -0.70 1.63 25.05
CA GLN A 229 -1.55 1.46 23.86
C GLN A 229 -2.08 2.80 23.35
N LEU A 230 -2.52 3.68 24.26
CA LEU A 230 -2.96 5.03 23.92
C LEU A 230 -1.82 5.88 23.34
N LEU A 231 -0.61 5.81 23.93
CA LEU A 231 0.57 6.51 23.41
C LEU A 231 0.93 6.05 22.00
N GLY A 232 0.91 4.74 21.74
CA GLY A 232 1.15 4.18 20.41
C GLY A 232 0.13 4.63 19.37
N LEU A 233 -1.16 4.67 19.74
CA LEU A 233 -2.22 5.20 18.87
C LEU A 233 -1.99 6.69 18.58
N LEU A 234 -1.66 7.49 19.60
CA LEU A 234 -1.40 8.91 19.46
C LEU A 234 -0.20 9.18 18.53
N LEU A 235 0.90 8.43 18.67
CA LEU A 235 2.05 8.51 17.78
C LEU A 235 1.69 8.15 16.33
N LEU A 236 0.87 7.12 16.13
CA LEU A 236 0.42 6.72 14.79
C LEU A 236 -0.48 7.79 14.16
N LEU A 237 -1.40 8.38 14.93
CA LEU A 237 -2.23 9.50 14.46
C LEU A 237 -1.38 10.73 14.13
N LEU A 238 -0.38 11.04 14.96
CA LEU A 238 0.55 12.15 14.71
C LEU A 238 1.37 11.92 13.44
N LEU A 239 1.85 10.70 13.21
CA LEU A 239 2.55 10.33 11.98
C LEU A 239 1.64 10.46 10.75
N LEU A 240 0.41 9.97 10.83
CA LEU A 240 -0.57 10.12 9.75
C LEU A 240 -0.89 11.59 9.47
N TRP A 241 -1.05 12.40 10.52
CA TRP A 241 -1.25 13.84 10.40
C TRP A 241 -0.05 14.54 9.75
N LEU A 242 1.17 14.18 10.17
CA LEU A 242 2.41 14.72 9.60
C LEU A 242 2.55 14.34 8.11
N LEU A 243 2.24 13.10 7.75
CA LEU A 243 2.25 12.63 6.36
C LEU A 243 1.22 13.37 5.49
N TRP A 244 0.04 13.64 6.03
CA TRP A 244 -0.99 14.42 5.35
C TRP A 244 -0.59 15.88 5.17
N TYR A 245 -0.04 16.50 6.23
CA TYR A 245 0.42 17.89 6.22
C TYR A 245 1.60 18.13 5.26
N LEU A 246 2.53 17.18 5.16
CA LEU A 246 3.70 17.28 4.29
C LEU A 246 3.42 16.98 2.81
N ASN A 247 2.26 16.38 2.47
CA ASN A 247 1.87 16.09 1.09
C ASN A 247 0.52 16.74 0.72
N PRO A 248 0.48 18.07 0.53
CA PRO A 248 -0.76 18.72 0.14
C PRO A 248 -1.18 18.30 -1.28
N GLN A 249 -2.44 17.86 -1.42
CA GLN A 249 -3.10 17.38 -2.63
C GLN A 249 -3.41 18.52 -3.63
N ASP A 250 -2.45 19.41 -3.84
CA ASP A 250 -2.65 20.62 -4.63
C ASP A 250 -2.61 20.36 -6.13
N TYR A 251 -2.14 19.18 -6.56
CA TYR A 251 -1.95 18.83 -7.97
C TYR A 251 -3.24 18.42 -8.69
N HIS A 252 -3.23 18.53 -10.02
CA HIS A 252 -4.30 18.00 -10.86
C HIS A 252 -4.43 16.48 -10.70
N LYS A 253 -5.58 15.94 -11.08
CA LYS A 253 -5.83 14.48 -11.12
C LYS A 253 -5.57 13.86 -12.50
N GLY A 254 -5.18 14.68 -13.48
CA GLY A 254 -4.85 14.28 -14.83
C GLY A 254 -3.86 15.24 -15.48
N PRO A 255 -3.31 14.87 -16.66
CA PRO A 255 -2.29 15.65 -17.35
C PRO A 255 -2.69 17.12 -17.52
N VAL A 256 -1.77 18.03 -17.25
CA VAL A 256 -1.95 19.46 -17.49
C VAL A 256 -1.59 19.74 -18.94
N HIS A 257 -2.53 20.27 -19.72
CA HIS A 257 -2.30 20.53 -21.15
C HIS A 257 -1.94 21.97 -21.45
N SER A 258 -2.30 22.90 -20.58
CA SER A 258 -2.05 24.32 -20.82
C SER A 258 -1.83 25.04 -19.50
N VAL A 259 -0.79 25.86 -19.46
CA VAL A 259 -0.49 26.79 -18.38
C VAL A 259 -0.36 28.21 -18.93
N ARG A 260 -0.77 29.21 -18.15
CA ARG A 260 -0.61 30.62 -18.51
C ARG A 260 -0.34 31.49 -17.30
N LEU A 261 0.63 32.38 -17.41
CA LEU A 261 0.87 33.49 -16.49
C LEU A 261 -0.10 34.63 -16.81
N ILE A 262 -0.78 35.15 -15.80
CA ILE A 262 -1.87 36.11 -15.95
C ILE A 262 -1.55 37.45 -15.27
N GLY A 263 -2.05 38.55 -15.87
CA GLY A 263 -1.90 39.90 -15.34
C GLY A 263 -0.43 40.25 -15.17
N ASN A 264 -0.04 40.82 -14.03
CA ASN A 264 1.36 41.15 -13.72
C ASN A 264 2.18 39.93 -13.24
N SER A 265 2.00 38.74 -13.83
CA SER A 265 2.69 37.49 -13.43
C SER A 265 2.52 37.12 -11.94
N SER A 266 1.45 37.61 -11.30
CA SER A 266 1.10 37.27 -9.91
C SER A 266 0.32 35.95 -9.81
N LEU A 267 -0.31 35.53 -10.91
CA LEU A 267 -1.19 34.37 -10.97
C LEU A 267 -0.76 33.45 -12.10
N VAL A 268 -0.90 32.14 -11.88
CA VAL A 268 -0.83 31.11 -12.92
C VAL A 268 -2.19 30.44 -13.01
N VAL A 269 -2.63 30.15 -14.22
CA VAL A 269 -3.79 29.31 -14.47
C VAL A 269 -3.39 28.07 -15.24
N SER A 270 -3.98 26.93 -14.87
CA SER A 270 -3.75 25.66 -15.52
C SER A 270 -5.05 24.96 -15.90
N GLY A 271 -5.03 24.31 -17.07
CA GLY A 271 -6.11 23.48 -17.59
C GLY A 271 -5.65 22.03 -17.76
N SER A 272 -6.49 21.10 -17.32
CA SER A 272 -6.12 19.67 -17.25
C SER A 272 -7.18 18.74 -17.87
N SER A 273 -6.72 17.52 -18.17
CA SER A 273 -7.57 16.37 -18.46
C SER A 273 -8.50 15.97 -17.31
N ASP A 274 -8.25 16.41 -16.08
CA ASP A 274 -9.16 16.21 -14.94
C ASP A 274 -10.43 17.06 -14.99
N GLN A 275 -10.62 17.84 -16.07
CA GLN A 275 -11.79 18.71 -16.30
C GLN A 275 -11.87 19.89 -15.33
N THR A 276 -10.74 20.24 -14.71
CA THR A 276 -10.62 21.42 -13.84
C THR A 276 -9.76 22.50 -14.47
N ILE A 277 -10.08 23.75 -14.12
CA ILE A 277 -9.22 24.90 -14.32
C ILE A 277 -8.83 25.40 -12.93
N ARG A 278 -7.54 25.43 -12.63
CA ARG A 278 -7.01 25.80 -11.31
C ARG A 278 -6.28 27.13 -11.35
N LEU A 279 -6.35 27.84 -10.23
CA LEU A 279 -5.66 29.10 -9.99
C LEU A 279 -4.54 28.89 -8.97
N TRP A 280 -3.39 29.46 -9.27
CA TRP A 280 -2.21 29.41 -8.43
C TRP A 280 -1.70 30.83 -8.20
N GLN A 281 -1.38 31.15 -6.96
CA GLN A 281 -0.68 32.37 -6.60
C GLN A 281 0.83 32.14 -6.71
N VAL A 282 1.49 33.07 -7.38
CA VAL A 282 2.95 33.14 -7.41
C VAL A 282 3.44 33.73 -6.09
N ASP A 283 4.20 32.95 -5.31
CA ASP A 283 4.88 33.47 -4.14
C ASP A 283 6.13 34.26 -4.56
N ARG A 284 6.19 35.53 -4.15
CA ARG A 284 7.28 36.46 -4.48
C ARG A 284 8.32 36.58 -3.37
N SER A 285 8.13 35.89 -2.24
CA SER A 285 9.02 35.96 -1.08
C SER A 285 10.45 35.53 -1.44
N PRO A 286 11.48 36.29 -1.03
CA PRO A 286 12.88 35.94 -1.28
C PRO A 286 13.40 34.78 -0.40
N TRP A 287 12.66 34.36 0.63
CA TRP A 287 13.09 33.33 1.58
C TRP A 287 12.09 32.15 1.63
N GLN A 288 12.38 31.09 0.87
CA GLN A 288 11.82 29.75 1.10
C GLN A 288 12.79 28.69 0.56
N LEU A 289 12.95 27.59 1.32
CA LEU A 289 13.59 26.38 0.80
C LEU A 289 12.73 25.87 -0.39
N ASP A 290 13.33 25.87 -1.58
CA ASP A 290 12.69 25.58 -2.86
C ASP A 290 12.04 24.18 -2.93
N ILE A 291 10.72 24.11 -2.76
CA ILE A 291 9.97 22.93 -3.23
C ILE A 291 8.58 23.24 -3.84
N ARG A 292 7.92 24.38 -3.53
CA ARG A 292 6.69 24.83 -4.21
C ARG A 292 6.55 26.37 -4.20
N ARG A 293 6.95 27.04 -5.30
CA ARG A 293 6.74 28.50 -5.48
C ARG A 293 5.31 28.89 -5.88
N LEU A 294 4.47 27.90 -6.14
CA LEU A 294 3.06 28.09 -6.43
C LEU A 294 2.23 27.67 -5.23
N LYS A 295 1.41 28.58 -4.74
CA LYS A 295 0.39 28.30 -3.74
C LYS A 295 -0.95 28.10 -4.45
N TYR A 296 -1.61 26.98 -4.19
CA TYR A 296 -2.95 26.73 -4.73
C TYR A 296 -3.98 27.67 -4.09
N GLU A 297 -4.69 28.46 -4.89
CA GLU A 297 -5.70 29.42 -4.43
C GLU A 297 -7.16 28.92 -4.66
N GLY A 298 -7.32 27.82 -5.39
CA GLY A 298 -8.62 27.19 -5.64
C GLY A 298 -8.92 26.92 -7.10
N PHE A 299 -10.16 26.52 -7.36
CA PHE A 299 -10.69 26.26 -8.69
C PHE A 299 -11.26 27.54 -9.31
N ILE A 300 -10.95 27.78 -10.58
CA ILE A 300 -11.73 28.66 -11.46
C ILE A 300 -12.93 27.88 -12.01
N ALA A 301 -12.71 26.59 -12.33
CA ALA A 301 -13.74 25.68 -12.76
C ALA A 301 -13.50 24.30 -12.14
N GLU A 302 -14.46 23.80 -11.35
CA GLU A 302 -14.41 22.45 -10.76
C GLU A 302 -14.85 21.37 -11.75
N LYS A 303 -15.68 21.74 -12.73
CA LYS A 303 -16.17 20.81 -13.75
C LYS A 303 -16.49 21.56 -15.04
N THR A 304 -15.60 21.44 -16.02
CA THR A 304 -15.81 22.02 -17.35
C THR A 304 -16.69 21.13 -18.25
N GLY A 305 -16.82 19.85 -17.90
CA GLY A 305 -17.60 18.82 -18.60
C GLY A 305 -16.74 17.84 -19.43
N LYS A 306 -15.62 18.33 -19.98
CA LYS A 306 -14.60 17.56 -20.72
C LYS A 306 -13.21 18.16 -20.48
N ALA A 307 -12.17 17.40 -20.84
CA ALA A 307 -10.77 17.81 -20.66
C ALA A 307 -10.51 19.22 -21.23
N VAL A 308 -9.77 20.04 -20.48
CA VAL A 308 -9.33 21.36 -20.94
C VAL A 308 -8.03 21.18 -21.72
N ARG A 309 -8.03 21.58 -22.99
CA ARG A 309 -6.88 21.40 -23.88
C ARG A 309 -6.01 22.65 -23.99
N VAL A 310 -6.63 23.82 -23.99
CA VAL A 310 -5.92 25.09 -24.15
C VAL A 310 -6.56 26.19 -23.32
N ILE A 311 -5.71 27.06 -22.75
CA ILE A 311 -6.11 28.29 -22.08
C ILE A 311 -5.33 29.47 -22.68
N ARG A 312 -6.02 30.59 -22.86
CA ARG A 312 -5.42 31.86 -23.25
C ARG A 312 -6.01 33.01 -22.46
N GLN A 313 -5.15 33.94 -22.05
CA GLN A 313 -5.54 35.19 -21.41
C GLN A 313 -5.99 36.20 -22.48
N SER A 314 -7.02 36.99 -22.16
CA SER A 314 -7.39 38.18 -22.94
C SER A 314 -6.33 39.28 -22.76
N PRO A 315 -5.77 39.85 -23.85
CA PRO A 315 -4.84 40.98 -23.75
C PRO A 315 -5.43 42.25 -23.12
N ARG A 316 -6.73 42.51 -23.33
CA ARG A 316 -7.43 43.70 -22.82
C ARG A 316 -7.85 43.62 -21.36
N GLU A 317 -8.21 42.43 -20.89
CA GLU A 317 -8.78 42.22 -19.56
C GLU A 317 -7.92 41.24 -18.77
N ASP A 318 -7.19 41.75 -17.78
CA ASP A 318 -6.17 41.00 -17.05
C ASP A 318 -6.66 39.70 -16.44
N TYR A 319 -7.93 39.62 -16.04
CA TYR A 319 -8.49 38.47 -15.32
C TYR A 319 -9.49 37.66 -16.15
N VAL A 320 -9.55 37.86 -17.46
CA VAL A 320 -10.40 37.07 -18.35
C VAL A 320 -9.56 36.07 -19.15
N ILE A 321 -9.98 34.82 -19.10
CA ILE A 321 -9.37 33.73 -19.87
C ILE A 321 -10.40 33.04 -20.75
N ALA A 322 -9.99 32.58 -21.92
CA ALA A 322 -10.74 31.61 -22.71
C ALA A 322 -10.15 30.21 -22.53
N SER A 323 -11.03 29.21 -22.44
CA SER A 323 -10.68 27.80 -22.44
C SER A 323 -11.26 27.09 -23.65
N GLY A 324 -10.46 26.26 -24.31
CA GLY A 324 -10.89 25.31 -25.32
C GLY A 324 -10.97 23.90 -24.75
N LEU A 325 -12.11 23.24 -24.91
CA LEU A 325 -12.36 21.91 -24.37
C LEU A 325 -12.23 20.81 -25.45
N GLU A 326 -12.02 19.58 -24.98
CA GLU A 326 -12.07 18.37 -25.80
C GLU A 326 -13.47 18.12 -26.38
N SER A 327 -14.55 18.62 -25.76
CA SER A 327 -15.89 18.58 -26.39
C SER A 327 -15.97 19.43 -27.66
N GLY A 328 -15.12 20.46 -27.76
CA GLY A 328 -15.22 21.52 -28.75
C GLY A 328 -15.83 22.81 -28.24
N ASP A 329 -16.24 22.84 -26.96
CA ASP A 329 -16.77 24.05 -26.35
C ASP A 329 -15.67 25.08 -26.12
N ILE A 330 -16.02 26.35 -26.31
CA ILE A 330 -15.17 27.50 -25.98
C ILE A 330 -15.91 28.35 -24.95
N LYS A 331 -15.26 28.54 -23.79
CA LYS A 331 -15.84 29.23 -22.63
C LYS A 331 -14.91 30.32 -22.14
N PHE A 332 -15.48 31.45 -21.74
CA PHE A 332 -14.79 32.51 -21.01
C PHE A 332 -14.98 32.36 -19.51
N TRP A 333 -13.93 32.69 -18.78
CA TRP A 333 -13.91 32.66 -17.33
C TRP A 333 -13.35 33.98 -16.81
N ASN A 334 -13.97 34.52 -15.77
CA ASN A 334 -13.41 35.61 -14.98
C ASN A 334 -12.73 35.00 -13.74
N VAL A 335 -11.42 35.17 -13.64
CA VAL A 335 -10.57 34.56 -12.61
C VAL A 335 -10.91 35.08 -11.21
N LEU A 336 -11.31 36.36 -11.08
CA LEU A 336 -11.60 36.98 -9.79
C LEU A 336 -13.03 36.73 -9.32
N SER A 337 -13.99 36.82 -10.26
CA SER A 337 -15.41 36.84 -9.90
C SER A 337 -15.97 35.46 -9.52
N LYS A 338 -15.26 34.36 -9.86
CA LYS A 338 -15.73 32.96 -9.71
C LYS A 338 -17.16 32.73 -10.21
N THR A 339 -17.62 33.57 -11.14
CA THR A 339 -18.96 33.50 -11.73
C THR A 339 -19.03 32.40 -12.78
N ASP A 340 -20.25 32.00 -13.13
CA ASP A 340 -20.48 31.05 -14.20
C ASP A 340 -19.79 31.45 -15.51
N PRO A 341 -19.25 30.47 -16.26
CA PRO A 341 -18.57 30.74 -17.52
C PRO A 341 -19.53 31.27 -18.58
N ARG A 342 -19.06 32.23 -19.38
CA ARG A 342 -19.76 32.64 -20.60
C ARG A 342 -19.37 31.71 -21.75
N SER A 343 -20.30 30.86 -22.20
CA SER A 343 -20.10 29.99 -23.36
C SER A 343 -20.18 30.79 -24.67
N ILE A 344 -19.16 30.71 -25.52
CA ILE A 344 -19.12 31.37 -26.85
C ILE A 344 -19.53 30.40 -27.95
N TYR A 345 -19.08 29.15 -27.83
CA TYR A 345 -19.27 28.13 -28.84
C TYR A 345 -19.53 26.80 -28.16
N GLN A 346 -20.54 26.08 -28.65
CA GLN A 346 -20.80 24.69 -28.31
C GLN A 346 -20.57 23.87 -29.57
N GLY A 347 -19.53 23.06 -29.55
CA GLY A 347 -19.03 22.33 -30.70
C GLY A 347 -18.98 20.84 -30.45
N THR A 348 -18.58 20.09 -31.47
CA THR A 348 -18.30 18.65 -31.39
C THR A 348 -16.87 18.31 -31.81
N ASP A 349 -16.08 19.32 -32.17
CA ASP A 349 -14.73 19.19 -32.69
C ASP A 349 -13.73 19.76 -31.69
N ARG A 350 -12.69 18.98 -31.37
CA ARG A 350 -11.73 19.27 -30.31
C ARG A 350 -11.02 20.60 -30.57
N VAL A 351 -10.98 21.48 -29.57
CA VAL A 351 -10.24 22.74 -29.64
C VAL A 351 -8.85 22.54 -29.07
N PHE A 352 -7.83 22.53 -29.93
CA PHE A 352 -6.43 22.36 -29.49
C PHE A 352 -5.70 23.68 -29.28
N ALA A 353 -6.12 24.73 -29.98
CA ALA A 353 -5.44 26.02 -29.93
C ALA A 353 -6.43 27.19 -29.87
N LEU A 354 -6.05 28.23 -29.15
CA LEU A 354 -6.75 29.52 -29.08
C LEU A 354 -5.72 30.65 -29.22
N THR A 355 -6.13 31.79 -29.77
CA THR A 355 -5.36 33.04 -29.72
C THR A 355 -6.30 34.25 -29.83
N PHE A 356 -5.99 35.34 -29.13
CA PHE A 356 -6.71 36.62 -29.20
C PHE A 356 -5.98 37.59 -30.11
N SER A 357 -6.71 38.50 -30.76
CA SER A 357 -6.11 39.74 -31.27
C SER A 357 -5.62 40.62 -30.12
N LYS A 358 -4.64 41.50 -30.37
CA LYS A 358 -4.08 42.44 -29.39
C LYS A 358 -5.13 43.32 -28.74
N ASP A 359 -6.16 43.70 -29.50
CA ASP A 359 -7.28 44.51 -29.03
C ASP A 359 -8.40 43.71 -28.33
N SER A 360 -8.24 42.38 -28.22
CA SER A 360 -9.25 41.44 -27.72
C SER A 360 -10.61 41.51 -28.43
N ARG A 361 -10.71 42.09 -29.63
CA ARG A 361 -11.97 42.10 -30.40
C ARG A 361 -12.24 40.76 -31.08
N TYR A 362 -11.18 40.01 -31.38
CA TYR A 362 -11.29 38.74 -32.08
C TYR A 362 -10.68 37.59 -31.27
N LEU A 363 -11.38 36.47 -31.28
CA LEU A 363 -10.87 35.18 -30.82
C LEU A 363 -10.72 34.26 -32.02
N PHE A 364 -9.60 33.57 -32.10
CA PHE A 364 -9.36 32.53 -33.08
C PHE A 364 -9.22 31.18 -32.38
N SER A 365 -9.72 30.12 -33.00
CA SER A 365 -9.53 28.76 -32.49
C SER A 365 -9.19 27.76 -33.58
N GLY A 366 -8.32 26.83 -33.24
CA GLY A 366 -7.83 25.77 -34.10
C GLY A 366 -8.39 24.44 -33.65
N HIS A 367 -8.99 23.71 -34.58
CA HIS A 367 -9.72 22.48 -34.27
C HIS A 367 -9.07 21.23 -34.86
N GLY A 368 -9.42 20.08 -34.28
CA GLY A 368 -8.94 18.77 -34.67
C GLY A 368 -9.26 18.38 -36.12
N SER A 369 -10.39 18.84 -36.66
CA SER A 369 -10.80 18.60 -38.05
C SER A 369 -10.03 19.42 -39.09
N GLY A 370 -9.15 20.33 -38.66
CA GLY A 370 -8.45 21.26 -39.54
C GLY A 370 -9.25 22.50 -39.92
N VAL A 371 -10.30 22.79 -39.16
CA VAL A 371 -11.06 24.05 -39.29
C VAL A 371 -10.47 25.06 -38.31
N VAL A 372 -10.16 26.26 -38.81
CA VAL A 372 -9.88 27.44 -38.00
C VAL A 372 -11.12 28.33 -38.01
N ARG A 373 -11.45 28.92 -36.86
CA ARG A 373 -12.61 29.80 -36.69
C ARG A 373 -12.19 31.14 -36.10
N GLN A 374 -12.89 32.19 -36.48
CA GLN A 374 -12.73 33.55 -36.00
C GLN A 374 -14.07 34.04 -35.44
N TRP A 375 -14.08 34.51 -34.20
CA TRP A 375 -15.23 35.12 -33.54
C TRP A 375 -15.00 36.60 -33.33
N ASN A 376 -15.98 37.41 -33.70
CA ASN A 376 -16.04 38.81 -33.28
C ASN A 376 -16.73 38.89 -31.92
N LEU A 377 -15.99 39.33 -30.90
CA LEU A 377 -16.43 39.38 -29.52
C LEU A 377 -17.30 40.60 -29.20
N GLU A 378 -17.28 41.63 -30.06
CA GLU A 378 -18.19 42.79 -29.95
C GLU A 378 -19.63 42.41 -30.35
N PHE A 379 -19.79 41.48 -31.29
CA PHE A 379 -21.09 41.07 -31.82
C PHE A 379 -21.35 39.59 -31.53
N ALA A 380 -21.80 39.29 -30.31
CA ALA A 380 -21.99 37.93 -29.79
C ALA A 380 -22.92 37.01 -30.62
N ASN A 381 -23.71 37.55 -31.56
CA ASN A 381 -24.70 36.83 -32.36
C ASN A 381 -24.23 36.47 -33.79
N ILE A 382 -23.00 36.80 -34.18
CA ILE A 382 -22.52 36.53 -35.54
C ILE A 382 -21.89 35.15 -35.63
N LYS A 383 -22.27 34.37 -36.65
CA LYS A 383 -21.62 33.10 -36.97
C LYS A 383 -20.12 33.31 -37.20
N PRO A 384 -19.25 32.46 -36.65
CA PRO A 384 -17.82 32.66 -36.82
C PRO A 384 -17.41 32.49 -38.28
N GLN A 385 -16.49 33.33 -38.75
CA GLN A 385 -15.84 33.09 -40.03
C GLN A 385 -14.95 31.85 -39.89
N SER A 386 -14.92 31.00 -40.92
CA SER A 386 -14.21 29.72 -40.88
C SER A 386 -13.33 29.53 -42.11
N ALA A 387 -12.27 28.78 -41.94
CA ALA A 387 -11.35 28.34 -42.99
C ALA A 387 -10.90 26.90 -42.72
N ARG A 388 -10.55 26.15 -43.77
CA ARG A 388 -10.07 24.76 -43.67
C ARG A 388 -8.67 24.63 -44.26
N THR A 389 -7.73 24.16 -43.45
CA THR A 389 -6.32 23.97 -43.84
C THR A 389 -6.01 22.57 -44.36
N GLY A 390 -6.91 21.60 -44.13
CA GLY A 390 -6.74 20.21 -44.59
C GLY A 390 -5.82 19.34 -43.71
N PHE A 391 -5.37 19.85 -42.56
CA PHE A 391 -4.62 19.10 -41.57
C PHE A 391 -5.08 19.44 -40.14
N THR A 392 -4.89 18.51 -39.20
CA THR A 392 -5.22 18.72 -37.77
C THR A 392 -4.38 19.86 -37.21
N ILE A 393 -5.04 20.85 -36.59
CA ILE A 393 -4.38 22.01 -35.99
C ILE A 393 -4.00 21.71 -34.55
N TYR A 394 -2.74 21.92 -34.18
CA TYR A 394 -2.26 21.79 -32.81
C TYR A 394 -1.90 23.14 -32.19
N ALA A 395 -1.44 24.10 -33.01
CA ALA A 395 -0.99 25.40 -32.54
C ALA A 395 -1.55 26.54 -33.39
N LEU A 396 -1.82 27.66 -32.71
CA LEU A 396 -2.19 28.93 -33.31
C LEU A 396 -1.37 30.05 -32.66
N SER A 397 -1.00 31.03 -33.48
CA SER A 397 -0.49 32.31 -33.02
C SER A 397 -0.94 33.41 -33.97
N ILE A 398 -0.96 34.66 -33.54
CA ILE A 398 -1.40 35.78 -34.37
C ILE A 398 -0.30 36.82 -34.49
N SER A 399 -0.05 37.29 -35.71
CA SER A 399 0.85 38.40 -35.99
C SER A 399 0.07 39.59 -36.48
N GLU A 400 0.16 40.70 -35.76
CA GLU A 400 -0.49 41.96 -36.11
C GLU A 400 0.54 43.05 -36.35
N SER A 401 0.51 43.65 -37.54
CA SER A 401 1.34 44.76 -37.98
C SER A 401 0.46 45.93 -38.41
N GLU A 402 0.74 47.12 -37.87
CA GLU A 402 0.03 48.36 -38.25
C GLU A 402 0.55 48.95 -39.56
N GLN A 403 1.79 48.62 -39.94
CA GLN A 403 2.51 49.26 -41.04
C GLN A 403 2.60 48.42 -42.31
N LYS A 404 2.36 47.10 -42.24
CA LYS A 404 2.58 46.17 -43.36
C LYS A 404 1.34 45.32 -43.63
N GLN A 405 0.96 45.23 -44.90
CA GLN A 405 -0.14 44.39 -45.39
C GLN A 405 0.35 42.96 -45.73
N PRO A 406 -0.44 41.90 -45.46
CA PRO A 406 -1.68 41.93 -44.68
C PRO A 406 -1.43 42.23 -43.20
N ASN A 407 -2.25 43.12 -42.64
CA ASN A 407 -2.07 43.64 -41.27
C ASN A 407 -2.17 42.53 -40.22
N THR A 408 -3.09 41.58 -40.41
CA THR A 408 -3.30 40.48 -39.46
C THR A 408 -3.13 39.14 -40.16
N LEU A 409 -2.20 38.33 -39.64
CA LEU A 409 -1.97 36.96 -40.08
C LEU A 409 -2.12 36.01 -38.90
N VAL A 410 -2.95 34.99 -39.05
CA VAL A 410 -3.05 33.90 -38.07
C VAL A 410 -2.15 32.76 -38.53
N ALA A 411 -1.07 32.51 -37.80
CA ALA A 411 -0.21 31.35 -38.00
C ALA A 411 -0.89 30.09 -37.45
N ILE A 412 -0.94 29.06 -38.28
CA ILE A 412 -1.62 27.80 -38.04
C ILE A 412 -0.64 26.68 -38.29
N ALA A 413 -0.39 25.86 -37.27
CA ALA A 413 0.49 24.71 -37.43
C ALA A 413 -0.11 23.44 -36.86
N GLY A 414 0.34 22.31 -37.40
CA GLY A 414 -0.07 21.01 -36.89
C GLY A 414 0.46 19.85 -37.69
N ARG A 415 -0.41 18.89 -37.99
CA ARG A 415 -0.03 17.61 -38.60
C ARG A 415 0.61 17.78 -39.98
N TYR A 416 1.50 16.85 -40.31
CA TYR A 416 2.33 16.82 -41.53
C TYR A 416 3.43 17.90 -41.57
N ASN A 417 3.87 18.39 -40.40
CA ASN A 417 4.77 19.56 -40.27
C ASN A 417 4.34 20.75 -41.13
N LYS A 418 3.02 20.95 -41.26
CA LYS A 418 2.47 22.03 -42.06
C LYS A 418 2.34 23.29 -41.22
N LEU A 419 2.84 24.38 -41.78
CA LEU A 419 2.64 25.74 -41.31
C LEU A 419 1.86 26.51 -42.38
N ALA A 420 0.75 27.13 -41.98
CA ALA A 420 -0.09 27.94 -42.84
C ALA A 420 -0.40 29.28 -42.19
N LEU A 421 -0.66 30.29 -43.00
CA LEU A 421 -1.03 31.63 -42.56
C LEU A 421 -2.39 31.98 -43.10
N TRP A 422 -3.31 32.31 -42.22
CA TRP A 422 -4.65 32.71 -42.59
C TRP A 422 -4.79 34.22 -42.54
N ASP A 423 -4.95 34.82 -43.71
CA ASP A 423 -5.46 36.16 -43.91
C ASP A 423 -6.99 36.07 -43.97
N TRP A 424 -7.59 36.20 -42.80
CA TRP A 424 -9.03 36.07 -42.64
C TRP A 424 -9.79 37.23 -43.31
N PHE A 425 -9.19 38.42 -43.43
CA PHE A 425 -9.82 39.57 -44.07
C PHE A 425 -9.98 39.34 -45.58
N ASN A 426 -8.91 38.87 -46.23
CA ASN A 426 -8.93 38.58 -47.67
C ASN A 426 -9.37 37.15 -48.02
N ARG A 427 -9.73 36.33 -47.02
CA ARG A 427 -10.10 34.91 -47.17
C ARG A 427 -9.05 34.09 -47.92
N ARG A 428 -7.79 34.27 -47.54
CA ARG A 428 -6.65 33.55 -48.14
C ARG A 428 -5.91 32.75 -47.09
N ILE A 429 -5.55 31.54 -47.46
CA ILE A 429 -4.66 30.68 -46.68
C ILE A 429 -3.38 30.54 -47.49
N TYR A 430 -2.27 30.92 -46.88
CA TYR A 430 -0.94 30.76 -47.45
C TYR A 430 -0.27 29.57 -46.78
N GLU A 431 -0.12 28.44 -47.46
CA GLU A 431 0.66 27.29 -46.98
C GLU A 431 2.13 27.59 -47.22
N LEU A 432 2.93 27.69 -46.15
CA LEU A 432 4.37 27.86 -46.26
C LEU A 432 5.01 26.49 -46.48
N GLU A 433 5.91 26.40 -47.46
CA GLU A 433 6.80 25.25 -47.55
C GLU A 433 7.77 25.28 -46.37
N TYR A 434 7.70 24.26 -45.53
CA TYR A 434 8.58 24.07 -44.39
C TYR A 434 9.76 23.21 -44.86
N PHE A 435 10.98 23.70 -44.74
CA PHE A 435 12.22 22.97 -45.05
C PHE A 435 13.19 23.10 -43.88
N TRP A 436 14.06 22.09 -43.75
CA TRP A 436 15.21 22.13 -42.86
C TRP A 436 16.39 22.67 -43.63
N GLN A 437 16.99 23.74 -43.11
CA GLN A 437 18.26 24.24 -43.61
C GLN A 437 19.38 23.83 -42.68
N ASP A 438 20.30 23.01 -43.19
CA ASP A 438 21.58 22.79 -42.52
C ASP A 438 22.48 23.98 -42.84
N TRP A 439 22.65 24.87 -41.86
CA TRP A 439 23.45 26.09 -42.00
C TRP A 439 24.97 25.82 -42.06
N GLN A 440 25.43 24.60 -41.71
CA GLN A 440 26.83 24.23 -41.84
C GLN A 440 27.18 23.74 -43.26
N GLU A 441 26.26 23.02 -43.89
CA GLU A 441 26.47 22.44 -45.24
C GLU A 441 25.75 23.21 -46.37
N ASP A 442 24.97 24.23 -46.05
CA ASP A 442 24.08 24.99 -46.95
C ASP A 442 23.16 24.08 -47.80
N LYS A 443 22.72 22.98 -47.18
CA LYS A 443 21.80 22.00 -47.79
C LYS A 443 20.40 22.20 -47.24
N LYS A 444 19.44 22.26 -48.15
CA LYS A 444 18.01 22.22 -47.83
C LYS A 444 17.50 20.79 -47.92
N PHE A 445 16.89 20.33 -46.85
CA PHE A 445 16.18 19.06 -46.81
C PHE A 445 14.70 19.33 -46.58
N SER A 446 13.83 18.68 -47.35
CA SER A 446 12.42 18.66 -46.97
C SER A 446 12.29 17.89 -45.65
N PRO A 447 11.50 18.40 -44.67
CA PRO A 447 11.18 17.66 -43.46
C PRO A 447 10.58 16.32 -43.84
N ILE A 448 10.68 15.35 -42.93
CA ILE A 448 10.00 14.08 -43.13
C ILE A 448 8.49 14.36 -43.04
N VAL A 449 7.83 14.46 -44.20
CA VAL A 449 6.39 14.68 -44.25
C VAL A 449 5.72 13.31 -44.11
N GLY A 450 5.04 13.09 -43.00
CA GLY A 450 4.32 11.84 -42.77
C GLY A 450 3.24 11.98 -41.70
N GLN A 451 2.48 10.90 -41.52
CA GLN A 451 1.33 10.87 -40.63
C GLN A 451 1.69 11.07 -39.15
N HIS A 452 2.97 10.91 -38.78
CA HIS A 452 3.46 10.97 -37.41
C HIS A 452 4.30 12.22 -37.13
N GLN A 453 4.39 13.15 -38.07
CA GLN A 453 5.12 14.41 -37.92
C GLN A 453 4.14 15.55 -37.72
N TYR A 454 4.41 16.40 -36.73
CA TYR A 454 3.59 17.55 -36.42
C TYR A 454 4.38 18.66 -35.73
N ILE A 455 4.01 19.90 -36.05
CA ILE A 455 4.40 21.08 -35.28
C ILE A 455 3.45 21.17 -34.08
N ASP A 456 4.01 21.06 -32.88
CA ASP A 456 3.27 21.01 -31.61
C ASP A 456 2.92 22.41 -31.08
N SER A 457 3.77 23.40 -31.31
CA SER A 457 3.65 24.70 -30.67
C SER A 457 4.07 25.86 -31.56
N LEU A 458 3.41 27.00 -31.36
CA LEU A 458 3.73 28.29 -31.97
C LEU A 458 3.72 29.36 -30.88
N ALA A 459 4.70 30.25 -30.94
CA ALA A 459 4.78 31.43 -30.09
C ALA A 459 5.19 32.63 -30.92
N ILE A 460 4.70 33.83 -30.59
CA ILE A 460 5.08 35.05 -31.31
C ILE A 460 5.51 36.13 -30.33
N ALA A 461 6.53 36.89 -30.74
CA ALA A 461 6.94 38.13 -30.10
C ALA A 461 6.62 39.30 -31.04
N ASP A 462 5.53 40.00 -30.72
CA ASP A 462 5.01 41.10 -31.53
C ASP A 462 5.99 42.26 -31.68
N ALA A 463 6.79 42.55 -30.64
CA ALA A 463 7.76 43.64 -30.67
C ALA A 463 8.83 43.46 -31.77
N GLN A 464 9.12 42.21 -32.16
CA GLN A 464 10.16 41.88 -33.14
C GLN A 464 9.60 41.24 -34.43
N ASN A 465 8.28 41.09 -34.55
CA ASN A 465 7.66 40.31 -35.64
C ASN A 465 8.30 38.91 -35.78
N LEU A 466 8.62 38.29 -34.65
CA LEU A 466 9.33 37.01 -34.58
C LEU A 466 8.35 35.90 -34.23
N LEU A 467 8.27 34.87 -35.07
CA LEU A 467 7.49 33.65 -34.80
C LEU A 467 8.44 32.50 -34.48
N ALA A 468 8.15 31.75 -33.43
CA ALA A 468 8.83 30.51 -33.09
C ALA A 468 7.89 29.32 -33.30
N SER A 469 8.40 28.23 -33.85
CA SER A 469 7.71 26.95 -33.98
C SER A 469 8.53 25.83 -33.38
N SER A 470 7.87 24.80 -32.83
CA SER A 470 8.53 23.57 -32.38
C SER A 470 7.79 22.32 -32.83
N ASP A 471 8.53 21.24 -33.07
CA ASP A 471 7.97 19.98 -33.55
C ASP A 471 8.33 18.77 -32.69
N ASN A 472 7.75 17.65 -33.09
CA ASN A 472 7.91 16.38 -32.41
C ASN A 472 9.18 15.61 -32.79
N GLU A 473 10.02 16.15 -33.68
CA GLU A 473 11.37 15.65 -33.94
C GLU A 473 12.43 16.39 -33.11
N GLY A 474 11.99 17.35 -32.30
CA GLY A 474 12.82 18.07 -31.33
C GLY A 474 13.39 19.38 -31.86
N HIS A 475 12.95 19.82 -33.04
CA HIS A 475 13.47 21.03 -33.64
C HIS A 475 12.67 22.25 -33.21
N ILE A 476 13.38 23.38 -33.20
CA ILE A 476 12.83 24.72 -33.00
C ILE A 476 13.25 25.58 -34.19
N SER A 477 12.30 26.31 -34.76
CA SER A 477 12.54 27.23 -35.88
C SER A 477 12.09 28.64 -35.55
N LEU A 478 12.87 29.64 -35.94
CA LEU A 478 12.55 31.07 -35.85
C LEU A 478 12.27 31.64 -37.22
N TRP A 479 11.20 32.43 -37.33
CA TRP A 479 10.66 32.96 -38.58
C TRP A 479 10.52 34.48 -38.50
N ASP A 480 10.90 35.17 -39.56
CA ASP A 480 10.70 36.60 -39.75
C ASP A 480 9.32 36.85 -40.41
N MET A 481 8.36 37.30 -39.61
CA MET A 481 7.00 37.57 -40.09
C MET A 481 6.94 38.73 -41.08
N ASP A 482 7.92 39.64 -41.07
CA ASP A 482 7.97 40.73 -42.03
C ASP A 482 8.46 40.28 -43.40
N ARG A 483 9.43 39.37 -43.45
CA ARG A 483 9.84 38.71 -44.69
C ARG A 483 8.71 37.87 -45.28
N ILE A 484 7.95 37.19 -44.43
CA ILE A 484 6.74 36.46 -44.85
C ILE A 484 5.72 37.41 -45.49
N ARG A 485 5.44 38.56 -44.88
CA ARG A 485 4.52 39.57 -45.47
C ARG A 485 5.04 40.09 -46.81
N GLN A 486 6.34 40.34 -46.93
CA GLN A 486 6.97 40.73 -48.20
C GLN A 486 6.80 39.66 -49.27
N CYS A 487 7.03 38.39 -48.92
CA CYS A 487 6.81 37.24 -49.79
C CYS A 487 5.34 37.18 -50.30
N ILE A 488 4.37 37.32 -49.39
CA ILE A 488 2.94 37.40 -49.73
C ILE A 488 2.67 38.56 -50.70
N GLY A 489 3.20 39.76 -50.42
CA GLY A 489 3.04 40.93 -51.29
C GLY A 489 3.56 40.70 -52.70
N ASN A 490 4.75 40.10 -52.83
CA ASN A 490 5.39 39.82 -54.12
C ASN A 490 4.60 38.79 -54.96
N THR A 491 3.93 37.83 -54.32
CA THR A 491 3.11 36.84 -55.05
C THR A 491 1.87 37.42 -55.72
N SER A 492 1.44 38.64 -55.36
CA SER A 492 0.30 39.31 -55.99
C SER A 492 0.57 39.86 -57.40
N GLU A 493 1.85 39.99 -57.82
CA GLU A 493 2.23 40.46 -59.17
C GLU A 493 2.61 39.32 -60.14
N ILE A 494 2.80 38.09 -59.67
CA ILE A 494 3.25 36.98 -60.50
C ILE A 494 2.03 36.21 -61.02
N ARG A 495 1.54 36.57 -62.21
CA ARG A 495 0.79 35.62 -63.05
C ARG A 495 1.67 34.37 -63.23
N PRO A 496 1.12 33.15 -63.10
CA PRO A 496 1.91 31.93 -63.08
C PRO A 496 2.78 31.82 -64.33
N LYS A 497 4.10 31.88 -64.16
CA LYS A 497 5.08 31.75 -65.24
C LYS A 497 5.43 30.31 -65.60
N ASN A 498 4.83 29.30 -64.94
CA ASN A 498 4.95 27.90 -65.35
C ASN A 498 3.70 27.12 -64.92
N SER A 499 3.18 26.31 -65.83
CA SER A 499 1.89 25.60 -65.74
C SER A 499 1.85 24.40 -64.78
N ASP A 500 2.86 24.21 -63.93
CA ASP A 500 2.98 23.00 -63.08
C ASP A 500 3.03 23.24 -61.56
N ARG A 501 2.91 24.48 -61.06
CA ARG A 501 2.67 24.73 -59.63
C ARG A 501 1.18 24.96 -59.37
N THR A 502 0.62 24.09 -58.53
CA THR A 502 -0.79 23.84 -58.18
C THR A 502 -1.77 25.01 -58.34
N LYS A 503 -2.88 24.77 -59.07
CA LYS A 503 -4.04 25.67 -59.11
C LYS A 503 -4.51 26.01 -57.68
N PRO A 504 -4.89 27.28 -57.40
CA PRO A 504 -5.43 27.67 -56.11
C PRO A 504 -6.63 26.80 -55.75
N LYS A 505 -6.63 26.24 -54.53
CA LYS A 505 -7.71 25.38 -54.03
C LYS A 505 -8.67 26.21 -53.17
N THR A 506 -9.95 26.20 -53.51
CA THR A 506 -10.98 26.87 -52.69
C THR A 506 -11.58 25.87 -51.71
N ASP A 507 -11.65 26.24 -50.43
CA ASP A 507 -12.30 25.43 -49.42
C ASP A 507 -13.85 25.60 -49.43
N ASN A 508 -14.54 24.77 -48.66
CA ASN A 508 -16.01 24.81 -48.55
C ASN A 508 -16.55 26.10 -47.88
N PHE A 509 -15.67 26.99 -47.40
CA PHE A 509 -16.01 28.27 -46.80
C PHE A 509 -15.64 29.47 -47.71
N GLY A 510 -15.13 29.19 -48.92
CA GLY A 510 -14.76 30.20 -49.91
C GLY A 510 -13.37 30.80 -49.72
N ASN A 511 -12.51 30.21 -48.87
CA ASN A 511 -11.11 30.64 -48.73
C ASN A 511 -10.24 30.00 -49.81
N ILE A 512 -9.31 30.79 -50.34
CA ILE A 512 -8.38 30.34 -51.39
C ILE A 512 -7.06 29.96 -50.74
N THR A 513 -6.61 28.73 -50.99
CA THR A 513 -5.32 28.21 -50.54
C THR A 513 -4.25 28.40 -51.61
N ILE A 514 -3.14 29.03 -51.22
CA ILE A 514 -1.99 29.36 -52.06
C ILE A 514 -0.75 28.77 -51.39
N SER A 515 0.02 27.99 -52.13
CA SER A 515 1.33 27.53 -51.65
C SER A 515 2.36 28.64 -51.88
N LEU A 516 3.11 28.93 -50.83
CA LEU A 516 4.16 29.94 -50.81
C LEU A 516 5.50 29.31 -50.48
N ASP A 517 6.48 29.70 -51.27
CA ASP A 517 7.88 29.40 -51.11
C ASP A 517 8.55 30.70 -50.62
N CYS A 518 8.80 30.78 -49.31
CA CYS A 518 9.35 31.96 -48.64
C CYS A 518 10.64 31.60 -47.91
N ASP A 519 11.61 31.04 -48.64
CA ASP A 519 12.82 30.47 -48.05
C ASP A 519 13.59 31.46 -47.16
N ASP A 520 13.63 32.73 -47.54
CA ASP A 520 14.36 33.77 -46.79
C ASP A 520 13.68 34.14 -45.46
N ALA A 521 12.48 33.62 -45.16
CA ALA A 521 11.77 33.91 -43.92
C ALA A 521 12.35 33.20 -42.69
N ILE A 522 13.06 32.08 -42.88
CA ILE A 522 13.65 31.33 -41.77
C ILE A 522 14.91 32.07 -41.29
N ILE A 523 14.93 32.42 -40.00
CA ILE A 523 16.05 33.14 -39.38
C ILE A 523 17.11 32.16 -38.88
N GLU A 524 16.65 31.12 -38.18
CA GLU A 524 17.49 30.08 -37.57
C GLU A 524 16.65 28.84 -37.26
N GLN A 525 17.28 27.67 -37.32
CA GLN A 525 16.70 26.39 -36.90
C GLN A 525 17.73 25.58 -36.12
N TRP A 526 17.30 24.86 -35.10
CA TRP A 526 18.16 23.96 -34.34
C TRP A 526 17.38 22.81 -33.71
N HIS A 527 18.08 21.73 -33.37
CA HIS A 527 17.55 20.56 -32.65
C HIS A 527 18.31 20.27 -31.35
N GLU A 528 19.36 21.05 -31.07
CA GLU A 528 20.21 20.90 -29.89
C GLU A 528 19.42 21.23 -28.60
N GLY A 529 19.85 20.67 -27.46
CA GLY A 529 19.28 20.95 -26.13
C GLY A 529 18.25 19.93 -25.66
N HIS A 530 17.30 19.52 -26.51
CA HIS A 530 16.22 18.58 -26.15
C HIS A 530 16.52 17.09 -26.43
N ASN A 531 17.80 16.73 -26.58
CA ASN A 531 18.25 15.34 -26.83
C ASN A 531 17.51 14.64 -28.00
N ASN A 532 17.16 15.37 -29.06
CA ASN A 532 16.37 14.87 -30.20
C ASN A 532 15.01 14.27 -29.80
N GLN A 533 14.44 14.74 -28.69
CA GLN A 533 13.09 14.39 -28.26
C GLN A 533 12.08 15.49 -28.60
N PRO A 534 10.78 15.14 -28.73
CA PRO A 534 9.72 16.10 -29.03
C PRO A 534 9.75 17.37 -28.17
N VAL A 535 9.69 18.54 -28.81
CA VAL A 535 9.50 19.83 -28.12
C VAL A 535 8.04 20.23 -28.21
N ARG A 536 7.30 19.93 -27.14
CA ARG A 536 5.84 20.08 -27.10
C ARG A 536 5.35 21.51 -26.98
N SER A 537 6.15 22.40 -26.40
CA SER A 537 5.73 23.76 -26.15
C SER A 537 6.89 24.73 -26.25
N VAL A 538 6.65 25.85 -26.94
CA VAL A 538 7.51 27.03 -26.92
C VAL A 538 6.71 28.27 -26.50
N ALA A 539 7.40 29.23 -25.88
CA ALA A 539 6.83 30.52 -25.52
C ALA A 539 7.91 31.61 -25.65
N LEU A 540 7.55 32.75 -26.24
CA LEU A 540 8.43 33.92 -26.37
C LEU A 540 8.07 34.98 -25.34
N SER A 541 9.07 35.66 -24.80
CA SER A 541 8.86 36.88 -24.02
C SER A 541 8.29 37.99 -24.91
N GLN A 542 7.59 38.96 -24.32
CA GLN A 542 6.88 39.99 -25.09
C GLN A 542 7.84 40.84 -25.94
N ASN A 543 9.04 41.09 -25.43
CA ASN A 543 10.11 41.79 -26.14
C ASN A 543 10.85 40.93 -27.17
N GLY A 544 10.66 39.61 -27.21
CA GLY A 544 11.33 38.68 -28.12
C GLY A 544 12.79 38.35 -27.79
N CYS A 545 13.29 38.73 -26.61
CA CYS A 545 14.67 38.43 -26.20
C CYS A 545 14.86 37.05 -25.56
N TYR A 546 13.77 36.38 -25.18
CA TYR A 546 13.83 35.08 -24.53
C TYR A 546 12.79 34.15 -25.12
N LEU A 547 13.24 32.93 -25.44
CA LEU A 547 12.38 31.81 -25.78
C LEU A 547 12.48 30.78 -24.66
N ALA A 548 11.37 30.26 -24.18
CA ALA A 548 11.33 29.10 -23.29
C ALA A 548 10.77 27.90 -24.05
N SER A 549 11.36 26.72 -23.85
CA SER A 549 10.89 25.47 -24.44
C SER A 549 10.74 24.37 -23.39
N GLY A 550 9.83 23.44 -23.65
CA GLY A 550 9.63 22.23 -22.85
C GLY A 550 9.27 21.05 -23.73
N GLY A 551 9.83 19.88 -23.42
CA GLY A 551 9.73 18.68 -24.24
C GLY A 551 9.48 17.39 -23.49
N ASP A 552 9.56 16.28 -24.22
CA ASP A 552 9.42 14.90 -23.72
C ASP A 552 10.62 14.42 -22.90
N ASP A 553 11.76 15.10 -23.04
CA ASP A 553 12.96 14.89 -22.24
C ASP A 553 12.84 15.43 -20.80
N GLY A 554 11.77 16.17 -20.50
CA GLY A 554 11.52 16.76 -19.18
C GLY A 554 12.35 17.99 -18.88
N ARG A 555 13.05 18.55 -19.88
CA ARG A 555 13.86 19.77 -19.70
C ARG A 555 13.03 21.02 -19.94
N VAL A 556 13.24 22.01 -19.07
CA VAL A 556 12.80 23.38 -19.29
C VAL A 556 14.04 24.17 -19.71
N ILE A 557 14.07 24.61 -20.96
CA ILE A 557 15.24 25.32 -21.51
C ILE A 557 14.86 26.77 -21.80
N LEU A 558 15.71 27.68 -21.36
CA LEU A 558 15.64 29.09 -21.68
C LEU A 558 16.70 29.43 -22.74
N TRP A 559 16.27 30.03 -23.85
CA TRP A 559 17.11 30.47 -24.95
C TRP A 559 17.14 31.99 -24.97
N PRO A 560 18.25 32.61 -24.54
CA PRO A 560 18.49 34.03 -24.80
C PRO A 560 18.64 34.26 -26.30
N LEU A 561 17.93 35.25 -26.82
CA LEU A 561 17.94 35.64 -28.23
C LEU A 561 18.63 37.00 -28.38
N GLU A 562 19.66 37.05 -29.21
CA GLU A 562 20.41 38.25 -29.59
C GLU A 562 20.18 38.50 -31.09
N ASN A 563 19.74 39.70 -31.46
CA ASN A 563 19.44 40.06 -32.85
C ASN A 563 18.54 39.04 -33.58
N ARG A 564 17.52 38.51 -32.90
CA ARG A 564 16.56 37.49 -33.39
C ARG A 564 17.15 36.08 -33.61
N LYS A 565 18.36 35.80 -33.14
CA LYS A 565 19.04 34.49 -33.20
C LYS A 565 19.42 34.02 -31.80
N ARG A 566 19.73 32.73 -31.63
CA ARG A 566 20.27 32.23 -30.36
C ARG A 566 21.55 32.96 -30.00
N SER A 567 21.68 33.36 -28.73
CA SER A 567 22.92 33.94 -28.20
C SER A 567 24.09 32.96 -28.45
N PRO A 568 25.23 33.43 -29.01
CA PRO A 568 26.41 32.61 -29.20
C PRO A 568 26.95 32.01 -27.89
N GLN A 569 26.71 32.66 -26.75
CA GLN A 569 27.10 32.15 -25.43
C GLN A 569 26.23 30.98 -24.97
N TYR A 570 24.98 30.90 -25.45
CA TYR A 570 23.98 29.94 -25.01
C TYR A 570 23.40 29.14 -26.19
N GLN A 571 24.24 28.67 -27.11
CA GLN A 571 23.79 27.89 -28.28
C GLN A 571 23.00 26.63 -27.90
N ASN A 572 23.38 25.94 -26.82
CA ASN A 572 22.64 24.78 -26.29
C ASN A 572 21.48 25.14 -25.35
N GLY A 573 21.22 26.43 -25.18
CA GLY A 573 20.24 26.94 -24.22
C GLY A 573 20.70 26.80 -22.76
N LYS A 574 20.02 27.52 -21.88
CA LYS A 574 20.21 27.45 -20.42
C LYS A 574 19.15 26.53 -19.84
N ILE A 575 19.55 25.35 -19.37
CA ILE A 575 18.65 24.41 -18.68
C ILE A 575 18.24 25.02 -17.34
N ILE A 576 16.95 25.33 -17.19
CA ILE A 576 16.36 25.89 -15.97
C ILE A 576 15.94 24.76 -15.03
N ALA A 577 15.45 23.65 -15.58
CA ALA A 577 15.09 22.47 -14.83
C ALA A 577 15.18 21.21 -15.71
N ASP A 578 15.41 20.06 -15.09
CA ASP A 578 15.51 18.75 -15.74
C ASP A 578 14.77 17.71 -14.89
N PHE A 579 13.72 17.11 -15.45
CA PHE A 579 12.90 16.08 -14.80
C PHE A 579 12.84 14.81 -15.65
N PRO A 580 13.82 13.91 -15.51
CA PRO A 580 13.89 12.72 -16.36
C PRO A 580 12.62 11.87 -16.21
N GLY A 581 12.00 11.54 -17.35
CA GLY A 581 10.79 10.72 -17.41
C GLY A 581 9.46 11.46 -17.18
N ILE A 582 9.49 12.80 -17.08
CA ILE A 582 8.29 13.65 -17.07
C ILE A 582 8.18 14.37 -18.40
N ARG A 583 6.99 14.39 -19.02
CA ARG A 583 6.77 15.10 -20.29
C ARG A 583 6.12 16.45 -20.01
N LEU A 584 6.71 17.51 -20.54
CA LEU A 584 6.22 18.87 -20.35
C LEU A 584 5.26 19.23 -21.50
N ASN A 585 3.97 19.35 -21.23
CA ASN A 585 2.97 19.60 -22.26
C ASN A 585 2.82 21.08 -22.61
N SER A 586 3.13 21.98 -21.68
CA SER A 586 2.94 23.43 -21.88
C SER A 586 3.97 24.21 -21.08
N VAL A 587 4.50 25.25 -21.71
CA VAL A 587 5.39 26.24 -21.13
C VAL A 587 4.80 27.62 -21.40
N ASP A 588 4.93 28.51 -20.44
CA ASP A 588 4.66 29.93 -20.61
C ASP A 588 5.75 30.77 -19.96
N ILE A 589 6.03 31.94 -20.54
CA ILE A 589 7.10 32.83 -20.10
C ILE A 589 6.58 34.26 -19.99
N LYS A 590 6.97 34.96 -18.92
CA LYS A 590 6.67 36.37 -18.75
C LYS A 590 7.71 37.02 -17.85
N ALA A 591 8.25 38.18 -18.22
CA ALA A 591 9.13 38.91 -17.33
C ALA A 591 8.36 39.94 -16.49
N LEU A 592 8.92 40.26 -15.32
CA LEU A 592 8.36 41.21 -14.36
C LEU A 592 9.41 41.57 -13.30
N ASP A 593 9.58 42.86 -13.00
CA ASP A 593 10.38 43.36 -11.86
C ASP A 593 11.80 42.73 -11.81
N ASP A 594 12.56 42.77 -12.91
CA ASP A 594 13.91 42.17 -13.08
C ASP A 594 13.99 40.64 -12.97
N ASN A 595 12.85 39.96 -13.11
CA ASN A 595 12.77 38.52 -13.09
C ASN A 595 12.02 37.98 -14.30
N LEU A 596 12.50 36.84 -14.80
CA LEU A 596 11.80 36.05 -15.79
C LEU A 596 11.09 34.89 -15.11
N PHE A 597 9.77 34.80 -15.28
CA PHE A 597 8.96 33.71 -14.77
C PHE A 597 8.66 32.72 -15.89
N ILE A 598 8.93 31.44 -15.63
CA ILE A 598 8.62 30.34 -16.55
C ILE A 598 7.67 29.39 -15.83
N ALA A 599 6.45 29.25 -16.33
CA ALA A 599 5.46 28.32 -15.82
C ALA A 599 5.39 27.07 -16.71
N THR A 600 5.22 25.90 -16.12
CA THR A 600 5.17 24.63 -16.86
C THR A 600 4.06 23.71 -16.36
N GLY A 601 3.39 23.01 -17.26
CA GLY A 601 2.43 21.96 -16.97
C GLY A 601 2.88 20.61 -17.55
N ASP A 602 2.73 19.54 -16.79
CA ASP A 602 3.25 18.21 -17.16
C ASP A 602 2.20 17.09 -17.25
N ASP A 603 2.63 15.94 -17.76
CA ASP A 603 1.85 14.70 -17.86
C ASP A 603 1.67 13.95 -16.52
N LYS A 604 2.38 14.38 -15.46
CA LYS A 604 2.25 13.91 -14.08
C LYS A 604 1.36 14.81 -13.22
N ASN A 605 0.51 15.61 -13.87
CA ASN A 605 -0.52 16.44 -13.28
C ASN A 605 -0.02 17.64 -12.47
N GLN A 606 1.25 18.02 -12.62
CA GLN A 606 1.86 19.10 -11.84
C GLN A 606 1.95 20.40 -12.64
N VAL A 607 1.89 21.50 -11.90
CA VAL A 607 2.19 22.84 -12.38
C VAL A 607 3.40 23.33 -11.58
N ARG A 608 4.42 23.83 -12.28
CA ARG A 608 5.64 24.35 -11.67
C ARG A 608 5.94 25.74 -12.18
N LEU A 609 6.65 26.51 -11.37
CA LEU A 609 7.07 27.87 -11.69
C LEU A 609 8.55 28.04 -11.35
N TYR A 610 9.30 28.60 -12.30
CA TYR A 610 10.70 28.94 -12.16
C TYR A 610 10.86 30.45 -12.27
N ARG A 611 11.77 31.00 -11.46
CA ARG A 611 12.15 32.42 -11.51
C ARG A 611 13.63 32.49 -11.84
N VAL A 612 13.96 33.16 -12.93
CA VAL A 612 15.34 33.45 -13.33
C VAL A 612 15.60 34.92 -12.99
N LYS A 613 16.59 35.17 -12.13
CA LYS A 613 16.96 36.51 -11.65
C LYS A 613 17.90 37.22 -12.63
N GLY A 614 17.89 38.55 -12.61
CA GLY A 614 18.84 39.39 -13.33
C GLY A 614 18.48 39.59 -14.80
N ILE A 615 17.19 39.50 -15.12
CA ILE A 615 16.66 39.65 -16.48
C ILE A 615 15.46 40.59 -16.40
N ASN A 616 15.59 41.80 -16.95
CA ASN A 616 14.53 42.79 -16.99
C ASN A 616 13.85 42.82 -18.37
N GLU A 617 12.51 42.92 -18.42
CA GLU A 617 11.79 43.20 -19.68
C GLU A 617 11.87 44.69 -20.07
N ASN A 618 12.10 45.58 -19.10
CA ASN A 618 12.16 47.04 -19.31
C ASN A 618 13.55 47.54 -19.77
N ASP A 619 14.54 46.67 -19.94
CA ASP A 619 15.79 46.99 -20.65
C ASP A 619 15.49 47.08 -22.16
N ASN A 620 14.77 48.13 -22.54
CA ASN A 620 14.40 48.43 -23.92
C ASN A 620 15.57 49.11 -24.64
N ALA A 621 16.29 48.37 -25.49
CA ALA A 621 16.71 48.82 -26.83
C ALA A 621 17.49 47.71 -27.54
N ASN A 622 16.78 46.85 -28.29
CA ASN A 622 17.29 45.67 -28.98
C ASN A 622 17.85 44.60 -28.03
N CYS A 623 17.59 43.33 -28.31
CA CYS A 623 18.38 42.26 -27.72
C CYS A 623 19.77 42.32 -28.36
N GLN A 624 20.57 43.31 -27.95
CA GLN A 624 21.85 43.65 -28.55
C GLN A 624 22.96 42.75 -28.03
#